data_AF-A0A6H9V1R6-F1
#
_entry.id   AF-A0A6H9V1R6-F1
#
_cell.length_a   1.000
_cell.length_b   1.000
_cell.length_c   1.000
_cell.angle_alpha   90.00
_cell.angle_beta   90.00
_cell.angle_gamma   90.00
#
_symmetry.space_group_name_H-M   'P 1'
#
loop_
_entity.id
_entity.type
_entity.pdbx_description
1 polymer ?
#
loop_
_entity_poly.entity_id
_entity_poly.type
_entity_poly.pdbx_seq_one_letter_code
_entity_poly.pdbx_strand_id
1 'polypeptide(L)'
;MHTGQAPDTVNTADDDPPGRRDEHDAVRDVVSRLVAAYDSVDAATVEATVGEAHDAFRQARVRAFVPILVERRARAVLDAAARHASSAPP
;
A
#
# COMPACT_ATOMS: atom_id res chain seq x y z
N MET A 1 28.55 -29.03 32.09
CA MET A 1 27.85 -29.67 30.97
C MET A 1 26.43 -29.12 30.94
N HIS A 2 25.95 -28.69 29.76
CA HIS A 2 24.59 -28.23 29.37
C HIS A 2 23.99 -27.03 30.14
N THR A 3 24.01 -25.77 29.66
CA THR A 3 23.34 -25.07 28.52
C THR A 3 21.81 -25.03 28.55
N GLY A 4 21.28 -23.80 28.35
CA GLY A 4 19.92 -23.49 27.86
C GLY A 4 18.88 -23.40 28.99
N GLN A 5 17.93 -22.47 29.03
CA GLN A 5 17.35 -21.63 27.98
C GLN A 5 16.49 -20.57 28.71
N ALA A 6 16.57 -19.30 28.30
CA ALA A 6 15.59 -18.28 28.71
C ALA A 6 14.24 -18.59 28.05
N PRO A 7 13.09 -18.49 28.76
CA PRO A 7 11.81 -18.58 28.08
C PRO A 7 11.62 -17.34 27.21
N ASP A 8 11.40 -17.63 25.93
CA ASP A 8 10.92 -16.81 24.84
C ASP A 8 10.39 -15.42 25.22
N THR A 9 11.04 -14.40 24.66
CA THR A 9 10.38 -13.13 24.39
C THR A 9 9.17 -13.41 23.50
N VAL A 10 7.98 -13.42 24.09
CA VAL A 10 6.70 -13.42 23.38
C VAL A 10 6.78 -12.35 22.30
N ASN A 11 6.78 -12.78 21.04
CA ASN A 11 6.77 -11.91 19.89
C ASN A 11 5.40 -11.19 19.85
N THR A 12 5.34 -9.96 20.37
CA THR A 12 4.17 -9.08 20.39
C THR A 12 3.68 -8.67 18.98
N ALA A 13 4.30 -9.16 17.91
CA ALA A 13 3.86 -8.82 16.56
C ALA A 13 2.42 -9.27 16.28
N ASP A 14 1.92 -10.35 16.89
CA ASP A 14 0.65 -11.00 16.51
C ASP A 14 -0.64 -10.38 17.08
N ASP A 15 -0.59 -9.16 17.64
CA ASP A 15 -1.77 -8.44 18.14
C ASP A 15 -2.49 -7.61 17.04
N ASP A 16 -2.04 -7.70 15.78
CA ASP A 16 -2.72 -7.02 14.67
C ASP A 16 -4.05 -7.74 14.34
N PRO A 17 -5.19 -7.02 14.30
CA PRO A 17 -6.46 -7.66 14.00
C PRO A 17 -6.41 -8.33 12.62
N PRO A 18 -6.85 -9.60 12.50
CA PRO A 18 -6.86 -10.32 11.23
C PRO A 18 -7.58 -9.49 10.17
N GLY A 19 -6.90 -9.23 9.05
CA GLY A 19 -7.35 -8.37 7.96
C GLY A 19 -6.58 -7.05 7.79
N ARG A 20 -5.89 -6.51 8.80
CA ARG A 20 -5.06 -5.30 8.60
C ARG A 20 -3.68 -5.66 8.00
N ARG A 21 -2.99 -6.70 8.47
CA ARG A 21 -1.81 -7.29 7.79
C ARG A 21 -2.09 -7.67 6.33
N ASP A 22 -3.16 -8.41 6.07
CA ASP A 22 -3.54 -8.82 4.71
C ASP A 22 -3.82 -7.61 3.81
N GLU A 23 -4.44 -6.57 4.37
CA GLU A 23 -4.63 -5.29 3.68
C GLU A 23 -3.29 -4.61 3.33
N HIS A 24 -2.32 -4.58 4.25
CA HIS A 24 -1.02 -3.96 3.99
C HIS A 24 -0.24 -4.67 2.89
N ASP A 25 -0.22 -6.01 2.89
CA ASP A 25 0.39 -6.78 1.81
C ASP A 25 -0.33 -6.55 0.47
N ALA A 26 -1.67 -6.55 0.48
CA ALA A 26 -2.45 -6.26 -0.72
C ALA A 26 -2.22 -4.82 -1.24
N VAL A 27 -2.06 -3.83 -0.36
CA VAL A 27 -1.73 -2.45 -0.75
C VAL A 27 -0.32 -2.35 -1.33
N ARG A 28 0.67 -3.08 -0.79
CA ARG A 28 2.01 -3.16 -1.39
C ARG A 28 1.95 -3.75 -2.81
N ASP A 29 1.16 -4.81 -3.01
CA ASP A 29 0.99 -5.41 -4.34
C ASP A 29 0.26 -4.47 -5.31
N VAL A 30 -0.64 -3.61 -4.81
CA VAL A 30 -1.22 -2.51 -5.58
C VAL A 30 -0.15 -1.52 -6.02
N VAL A 31 0.75 -1.09 -5.13
CA VAL A 31 1.87 -0.19 -5.48
C VAL A 31 2.70 -0.79 -6.61
N SER A 32 3.17 -2.05 -6.47
CA SER A 32 4.01 -2.69 -7.48
C SER A 32 3.32 -2.76 -8.85
N ARG A 33 2.01 -3.09 -8.88
CA ARG A 33 1.24 -3.12 -10.13
C ARG A 33 1.05 -1.73 -10.75
N LEU A 34 0.84 -0.70 -9.93
CA LEU A 34 0.66 0.67 -10.42
C LEU A 34 1.97 1.28 -10.92
N VAL A 35 3.11 1.04 -10.24
CA VAL A 35 4.43 1.47 -10.73
C VAL A 35 4.70 0.87 -12.11
N ALA A 36 4.38 -0.42 -12.31
CA ALA A 36 4.53 -1.06 -13.62
C ALA A 36 3.55 -0.52 -14.68
N ALA A 37 2.34 -0.10 -14.30
CA ALA A 37 1.32 0.36 -15.22
C ALA A 37 1.47 1.84 -15.63
N TYR A 38 2.11 2.66 -14.80
CA TYR A 38 2.28 4.10 -15.01
C TYR A 38 3.76 4.46 -15.15
N ASP A 39 4.47 3.85 -16.11
CA ASP A 39 5.92 4.04 -16.34
C ASP A 39 6.33 5.51 -16.61
N SER A 40 5.43 6.31 -17.18
CA SER A 40 5.63 7.74 -17.41
C SER A 40 5.47 8.61 -16.15
N VAL A 41 5.09 8.02 -15.01
CA VAL A 41 4.92 8.71 -13.73
C VAL A 41 5.99 8.22 -12.76
N ASP A 42 6.62 9.14 -12.05
CA ASP A 42 7.64 8.82 -11.05
C ASP A 42 7.11 7.85 -9.98
N ALA A 43 7.90 6.82 -9.65
CA ALA A 43 7.50 5.78 -8.71
C ALA A 43 7.16 6.32 -7.31
N ALA A 44 7.88 7.34 -6.82
CA ALA A 44 7.58 7.97 -5.53
C ALA A 44 6.23 8.72 -5.58
N THR A 45 5.85 9.24 -6.75
CA THR A 45 4.52 9.84 -6.95
C THR A 45 3.43 8.77 -6.91
N VAL A 46 3.66 7.59 -7.51
CA VAL A 46 2.75 6.44 -7.41
C VAL A 46 2.59 6.00 -5.95
N GLU A 47 3.70 5.80 -5.24
CA GLU A 47 3.72 5.42 -3.82
C GLU A 47 2.96 6.41 -2.94
N ALA A 48 3.25 7.71 -3.08
CA ALA A 48 2.57 8.77 -2.35
C ALA A 48 1.07 8.78 -2.65
N THR A 49 0.69 8.65 -3.91
CA THR A 49 -0.73 8.64 -4.33
C THR A 49 -1.48 7.45 -3.72
N VAL A 50 -0.86 6.27 -3.69
CA VAL A 50 -1.43 5.08 -3.05
C VAL A 50 -1.51 5.25 -1.54
N GLY A 51 -0.47 5.81 -0.90
CA GLY A 51 -0.45 6.11 0.53
C GLY A 51 -1.57 7.07 0.94
N GLU A 52 -1.75 8.17 0.23
CA GLU A 52 -2.84 9.13 0.45
C GLU A 52 -4.22 8.49 0.22
N ALA A 53 -4.35 7.64 -0.80
CA ALA A 53 -5.59 6.90 -1.03
C ALA A 53 -5.88 5.90 0.10
N HIS A 54 -4.86 5.27 0.68
CA HIS A 54 -4.97 4.34 1.81
C HIS A 54 -5.32 5.06 3.12
N ASP A 55 -4.68 6.20 3.41
CA ASP A 55 -4.96 6.98 4.62
C ASP A 55 -6.42 7.49 4.67
N ALA A 56 -7.02 7.76 3.51
CA ALA A 56 -8.43 8.11 3.41
C ALA A 56 -9.37 7.04 4.00
N PHE A 57 -8.92 5.79 4.13
CA PHE A 57 -9.66 4.68 4.74
C PHE A 57 -9.16 4.29 6.12
N ARG A 58 -8.27 5.07 6.77
CA ARG A 58 -7.70 4.70 8.09
C ARG A 58 -8.75 4.44 9.18
N GLN A 59 -9.94 5.02 9.06
CA GLN A 59 -11.05 4.87 10.00
C GLN A 59 -12.09 3.81 9.55
N ALA A 60 -11.89 3.15 8.41
CA ALA A 60 -12.79 2.12 7.91
C ALA A 60 -12.81 0.91 8.87
N ARG A 61 -14.03 0.49 9.25
CA ARG A 61 -14.25 -0.69 10.10
C ARG A 61 -14.11 -2.01 9.33
N VAL A 62 -14.48 -2.01 8.05
CA VAL A 62 -14.34 -3.17 7.16
C VAL A 62 -13.14 -2.95 6.25
N ARG A 63 -12.09 -3.74 6.48
CA ARG A 63 -10.77 -3.60 5.86
C ARG A 63 -10.61 -4.41 4.56
N ALA A 64 -11.40 -5.48 4.41
CA ALA A 64 -11.31 -6.39 3.25
C ALA A 64 -11.49 -5.73 1.88
N PHE A 65 -12.16 -4.57 1.80
CA PHE A 65 -12.37 -3.83 0.54
C PHE A 65 -11.43 -2.65 0.34
N VAL A 66 -10.64 -2.29 1.36
CA VAL A 66 -9.76 -1.12 1.31
C VAL A 66 -8.76 -1.23 0.16
N PRO A 67 -8.06 -2.35 -0.10
CA PRO A 67 -7.11 -2.43 -1.21
C PRO A 67 -7.73 -2.13 -2.58
N ILE A 68 -8.96 -2.60 -2.82
CA ILE A 68 -9.69 -2.39 -4.08
C ILE A 68 -10.07 -0.91 -4.24
N LEU A 69 -10.53 -0.28 -3.16
CA LEU A 69 -10.91 1.14 -3.18
C LEU A 69 -9.70 2.06 -3.30
N VAL A 70 -8.58 1.70 -2.66
CA VAL A 70 -7.29 2.37 -2.79
C VAL A 70 -6.80 2.32 -4.22
N GLU A 71 -6.76 1.13 -4.84
CA GLU A 71 -6.34 0.98 -6.23
C GLU A 71 -7.21 1.84 -7.17
N ARG A 72 -8.53 1.79 -7.01
CA ARG A 72 -9.46 2.57 -7.83
C ARG A 72 -9.22 4.08 -7.69
N ARG A 73 -9.01 4.56 -6.46
CA ARG A 73 -8.76 5.98 -6.19
C ARG A 73 -7.41 6.42 -6.76
N ALA A 74 -6.37 5.62 -6.56
CA ALA A 74 -5.03 5.91 -7.06
C ALA A 74 -5.01 5.98 -8.59
N ARG A 75 -5.63 5.02 -9.29
CA ARG A 75 -5.75 5.03 -10.75
C ARG A 75 -6.38 6.31 -11.28
N ALA A 76 -7.46 6.79 -10.67
CA ALA A 76 -8.11 8.04 -11.10
C ALA A 76 -7.18 9.26 -11.02
N VAL A 77 -6.32 9.33 -9.99
CA VAL A 77 -5.33 10.41 -9.83
C VAL A 77 -4.17 10.25 -10.81
N LEU A 78 -3.63 9.04 -10.93
CA LEU A 78 -2.50 8.73 -11.80
C LEU A 78 -2.86 8.88 -13.28
N ASP A 79 -4.09 8.57 -13.69
CA ASP A 79 -4.59 8.82 -15.04
C ASP A 79 -4.56 10.32 -15.39
N ALA A 80 -4.81 11.20 -14.41
CA ALA A 80 -4.70 12.64 -14.61
C ALA A 80 -3.24 13.08 -14.69
N ALA A 81 -2.37 12.54 -13.83
CA ALA A 81 -0.94 12.84 -13.82
C ALA A 81 -0.26 12.39 -15.12
N ALA A 82 -0.52 11.16 -15.57
CA ALA A 82 0.05 10.60 -16.80
C ALA A 82 -0.35 11.41 -18.04
N ARG A 83 -1.62 11.83 -18.13
CA ARG A 83 -2.07 12.75 -19.19
C ARG A 83 -1.30 14.06 -19.17
N HIS A 84 -1.04 14.62 -17.99
CA HIS A 84 -0.25 15.85 -17.85
C HIS A 84 1.21 15.65 -18.27
N ALA A 85 1.85 14.55 -17.86
CA ALA A 85 3.21 14.20 -18.25
C ALA A 85 3.35 14.07 -19.78
N SER A 86 2.35 13.48 -20.45
CA SER A 86 2.34 13.35 -21.92
C SER A 86 2.09 14.68 -22.66
N SER A 87 1.60 15.72 -21.97
CA SER A 87 1.27 17.02 -22.56
C SER A 87 2.34 18.10 -22.31
N ALA A 88 3.33 17.84 -21.46
CA ALA A 88 4.42 18.78 -21.21
C ALA A 88 5.39 18.79 -22.40
N PRO A 89 5.73 19.97 -22.98
CA PRO A 89 6.73 20.05 -24.03
C PRO A 89 8.15 19.76 -23.47
N PRO A 90 9.09 19.28 -24.31
CA PRO A 90 10.46 18.99 -23.90
C PRO A 90 11.23 20.25 -23.45
#